data_AF-F4WGW7-F1
#
_entry.id   AF-F4WGW7-F1
#
_cell.length_a   1.000
_cell.length_b   1.000
_cell.length_c   1.000
_cell.angle_alpha   90.00
_cell.angle_beta   90.00
_cell.angle_gamma   90.00
#
_symmetry.space_group_name_H-M   'P 1'
#
loop_
_entity.id
_entity.type
_entity.pdbx_description
1 polymer ?
#
loop_
_entity_poly.entity_id
_entity_poly.type
_entity_poly.pdbx_seq_one_letter_code
_entity_poly.pdbx_strand_id
1 'polypeptide(L)'
;MQEEQKNTPKLGTIRKIRNAASTPDVARNLSDTTLSALHNISRTTSRNRVTLMPSDIAQLQKVPRKKIVVDKQPIMPSQIILDAQKKTDSEELELGLLYDEYLQTMMMDLIMKKKILEKKRLMIMQMAAMAQEIDQDTQKLIKIKTRERDIINLSLAQKEADVQLIAMTKYTVNTANLIGSKGEMYCAVNAGLKNFTETCDEIKNLQKKLEEALCNLQVLMLKNASLSLACDDSG
;
A
#
# COMPACT_ATOMS: atom_id res chain seq x y z
N MET A 1 36.20 12.74 42.77
CA MET A 1 35.41 13.57 41.84
C MET A 1 34.10 12.83 41.59
N GLN A 2 32.98 13.49 41.90
CA GLN A 2 31.60 13.18 41.49
C GLN A 2 31.55 13.02 39.94
N GLU A 3 30.63 12.34 39.28
CA GLU A 3 29.21 12.10 39.53
C GLU A 3 28.70 10.94 38.63
N GLU A 4 27.61 10.31 39.05
CA GLU A 4 26.84 9.26 38.38
C GLU A 4 25.95 9.84 37.27
N GLN A 5 25.70 9.12 36.17
CA GLN A 5 24.47 9.32 35.38
C GLN A 5 24.02 8.05 34.64
N LYS A 6 23.14 7.30 35.33
CA LYS A 6 22.11 6.42 34.74
C LYS A 6 20.97 7.30 34.22
N ASN A 7 20.45 7.03 33.03
CA ASN A 7 19.08 7.42 32.67
C ASN A 7 18.46 6.42 31.67
N THR A 8 17.48 5.68 32.20
CA THR A 8 16.51 4.81 31.51
C THR A 8 15.37 5.61 30.83
N PRO A 9 14.60 5.03 29.90
CA PRO A 9 13.59 5.73 29.11
C PRO A 9 12.29 5.99 29.87
N LYS A 10 11.66 7.14 29.60
CA LYS A 10 10.44 7.65 30.24
C LYS A 10 9.17 6.93 29.76
N LEU A 11 8.39 6.44 30.74
CA LEU A 11 6.97 6.07 30.66
C LEU A 11 6.07 7.31 30.82
N GLY A 12 4.92 7.30 30.13
CA GLY A 12 3.76 8.17 30.34
C GLY A 12 2.92 8.23 29.06
N THR A 13 1.61 8.03 29.00
CA THR A 13 0.56 8.10 30.03
C THR A 13 -0.68 7.34 29.53
N ILE A 14 -1.22 6.43 30.33
CA ILE A 14 -2.50 5.73 30.11
C ILE A 14 -3.57 6.32 31.03
N ARG A 15 -4.73 6.69 30.46
CA ARG A 15 -6.02 6.91 31.14
C ARG A 15 -7.12 6.53 30.13
N LYS A 16 -8.28 5.95 30.44
CA LYS A 16 -8.84 5.18 31.57
C LYS A 16 -10.21 4.66 31.06
N ILE A 17 -10.36 3.34 31.00
CA ILE A 17 -11.55 2.46 31.10
C ILE A 17 -12.96 3.10 31.15
N ARG A 18 -13.90 2.56 30.35
CA ARG A 18 -15.23 2.12 30.83
C ARG A 18 -15.82 0.99 29.97
N ASN A 19 -16.02 -0.17 30.60
CA ASN A 19 -16.79 -1.31 30.08
C ASN A 19 -18.28 -1.13 30.40
N ALA A 20 -19.16 -1.60 29.51
CA ALA A 20 -20.50 -2.09 29.87
C ALA A 20 -20.88 -3.21 28.89
N ALA A 21 -21.14 -4.40 29.45
CA ALA A 21 -21.52 -5.62 28.75
C ALA A 21 -23.02 -5.61 28.40
N SER A 22 -23.40 -6.28 27.30
CA SER A 22 -24.47 -7.30 27.24
C SER A 22 -24.78 -7.66 25.78
N THR A 23 -24.60 -8.92 25.41
CA THR A 23 -25.34 -9.62 24.35
C THR A 23 -26.76 -9.98 24.88
N PRO A 24 -27.76 -10.47 24.10
CA PRO A 24 -27.64 -11.23 22.83
C PRO A 24 -28.70 -10.95 21.73
N ASP A 25 -28.47 -11.66 20.61
CA ASP A 25 -29.43 -12.26 19.67
C ASP A 25 -30.03 -11.50 18.47
N VAL A 26 -29.70 -12.08 17.30
CA VAL A 26 -30.58 -12.52 16.21
C VAL A 26 -30.97 -11.55 15.07
N ALA A 27 -30.71 -12.07 13.86
CA ALA A 27 -31.38 -11.87 12.57
C ALA A 27 -30.85 -10.82 11.55
N ARG A 28 -30.36 -11.41 10.45
CA ARG A 28 -30.68 -11.12 9.03
C ARG A 28 -30.41 -9.71 8.47
N ASN A 29 -29.54 -9.74 7.45
CA ASN A 29 -29.64 -9.10 6.14
C ASN A 29 -29.99 -7.61 6.10
N LEU A 30 -29.09 -6.79 5.54
CA LEU A 30 -29.31 -6.04 4.29
C LEU A 30 -28.20 -4.99 4.13
N SER A 31 -27.69 -4.92 2.91
CA SER A 31 -26.75 -3.94 2.39
C SER A 31 -27.27 -2.51 2.56
N ASP A 32 -26.37 -1.59 2.92
CA ASP A 32 -26.15 -0.26 2.31
C ASP A 32 -25.74 0.81 3.33
N THR A 33 -24.95 1.77 2.83
CA THR A 33 -24.53 3.05 3.46
C THR A 33 -23.40 2.88 4.49
N THR A 34 -22.20 3.45 4.39
CA THR A 34 -21.80 4.83 4.03
C THR A 34 -20.28 4.86 3.76
N LEU A 35 -19.85 5.15 2.53
CA LEU A 35 -18.47 5.59 2.26
C LEU A 35 -18.39 7.11 2.47
N SER A 36 -17.93 7.52 3.64
CA SER A 36 -17.48 8.89 3.88
C SER A 36 -16.33 8.89 4.87
N ALA A 37 -15.10 8.76 4.35
CA ALA A 37 -13.89 9.36 4.90
C ALA A 37 -12.71 8.97 4.01
N LEU A 38 -12.32 9.84 3.08
CA LEU A 38 -10.93 10.29 2.88
C LEU A 38 -10.90 11.21 1.64
N HIS A 39 -11.33 12.45 1.83
CA HIS A 39 -10.86 13.56 1.00
C HIS A 39 -9.66 14.18 1.72
N ASN A 40 -8.47 14.14 1.10
CA ASN A 40 -7.58 15.29 0.91
C ASN A 40 -6.18 14.84 0.48
N ILE A 41 -5.77 15.26 -0.73
CA ILE A 41 -4.64 16.14 -1.04
C ILE A 41 -4.38 15.98 -2.54
N SER A 42 -4.82 16.97 -3.32
CA SER A 42 -4.40 17.15 -4.71
C SER A 42 -4.04 18.61 -4.90
N ARG A 43 -2.73 18.90 -5.03
CA ARG A 43 -2.18 20.16 -5.54
C ARG A 43 -0.73 19.91 -5.95
N THR A 44 -0.51 19.62 -7.24
CA THR A 44 0.60 20.13 -8.05
C THR A 44 0.40 19.80 -9.54
N THR A 45 0.12 20.85 -10.31
CA THR A 45 0.57 21.13 -11.68
C THR A 45 0.86 19.97 -12.65
N SER A 46 -0.04 19.75 -13.61
CA SER A 46 0.33 19.30 -14.95
C SER A 46 -0.52 20.03 -15.99
N ARG A 47 0.18 20.76 -16.86
CA ARG A 47 -0.34 21.69 -17.86
C ARG A 47 -0.85 20.89 -19.05
N ASN A 48 -2.13 20.54 -19.06
CA ASN A 48 -2.76 19.91 -20.21
C ASN A 48 -3.32 20.95 -21.20
N ARG A 49 -2.78 20.83 -22.40
CA ARG A 49 -3.05 21.53 -23.66
C ARG A 49 -4.54 21.47 -24.01
N VAL A 50 -5.15 22.65 -24.16
CA VAL A 50 -6.50 22.83 -24.71
C VAL A 50 -6.53 22.33 -26.16
N THR A 51 -7.36 21.33 -26.43
CA THR A 51 -7.75 20.94 -27.80
C THR A 51 -9.01 21.72 -28.15
N LEU A 52 -8.86 22.74 -29.00
CA LEU A 52 -10.00 23.50 -29.54
C LEU A 52 -10.76 22.64 -30.55
N MET A 53 -12.07 22.56 -30.39
CA MET A 53 -12.97 21.90 -31.34
C MET A 53 -13.12 22.74 -32.62
N PRO A 54 -13.34 22.14 -33.82
CA PRO A 54 -13.35 22.88 -35.09
C PRO A 54 -14.56 23.79 -35.35
N SER A 55 -15.37 24.10 -34.33
CA SER A 55 -16.69 24.74 -34.49
C SER A 55 -16.67 26.27 -34.33
N ASP A 56 -15.53 26.89 -34.01
CA ASP A 56 -15.46 28.32 -33.64
C ASP A 56 -15.01 29.27 -34.78
N ILE A 57 -14.93 28.83 -36.05
CA ILE A 57 -14.35 29.65 -37.14
C ILE A 57 -15.37 30.46 -37.96
N ALA A 58 -16.68 30.38 -37.68
CA ALA A 58 -17.67 31.08 -38.50
C ALA A 58 -18.71 31.87 -37.69
N GLN A 59 -18.31 33.02 -37.14
CA GLN A 59 -19.26 34.06 -36.75
C GLN A 59 -18.82 35.47 -37.20
N LEU A 60 -19.44 35.89 -38.31
CA LEU A 60 -20.14 37.17 -38.44
C LEU A 60 -19.29 38.47 -38.42
N GLN A 61 -18.68 38.79 -39.58
CA GLN A 61 -18.42 40.19 -39.94
C GLN A 61 -19.76 40.94 -40.10
N LYS A 62 -20.01 41.89 -39.20
CA LYS A 62 -21.14 42.82 -39.28
C LYS A 62 -20.84 43.91 -40.30
N VAL A 63 -21.57 43.91 -41.42
CA VAL A 63 -21.65 45.02 -42.38
C VAL A 63 -22.57 46.11 -41.82
N PRO A 64 -22.18 47.39 -41.76
CA PRO A 64 -23.11 48.48 -41.50
C PRO A 64 -23.83 48.88 -42.80
N ARG A 65 -25.17 48.79 -42.82
CA ARG A 65 -26.04 49.38 -43.85
C ARG A 65 -26.58 50.72 -43.38
N LYS A 66 -26.55 51.74 -44.26
CA LYS A 66 -27.43 52.95 -44.42
C LYS A 66 -26.57 54.10 -45.00
N LYS A 67 -26.91 54.87 -46.02
CA LYS A 67 -28.10 55.14 -46.87
C LYS A 67 -27.54 55.65 -48.22
N ILE A 68 -28.03 55.16 -49.36
CA ILE A 68 -27.85 55.84 -50.65
C ILE A 68 -29.20 56.45 -51.02
N VAL A 69 -29.20 57.77 -51.19
CA VAL A 69 -30.32 58.56 -51.69
C VAL A 69 -30.52 58.20 -53.16
N VAL A 70 -31.72 57.72 -53.47
CA VAL A 70 -32.20 57.43 -54.81
C VAL A 70 -32.58 58.75 -55.46
N ASP A 71 -31.77 59.21 -56.40
CA ASP A 71 -32.19 60.24 -57.35
C ASP A 71 -32.76 59.56 -58.61
N LYS A 72 -33.83 60.14 -59.12
CA LYS A 72 -34.74 59.55 -60.11
C LYS A 72 -34.29 59.92 -61.51
N GLN A 73 -33.90 58.95 -62.34
CA GLN A 73 -34.11 59.01 -63.80
C GLN A 73 -34.25 57.59 -64.40
N PRO A 74 -35.37 57.26 -65.05
CA PRO A 74 -35.48 56.07 -65.89
C PRO A 74 -35.14 56.43 -67.34
N ILE A 75 -34.05 55.86 -67.88
CA ILE A 75 -33.81 55.86 -69.33
C ILE A 75 -34.04 54.43 -69.81
N MET A 76 -35.18 54.24 -70.49
CA MET A 76 -35.54 53.02 -71.20
C MET A 76 -34.57 52.81 -72.39
N PRO A 77 -34.04 51.60 -72.62
CA PRO A 77 -33.55 51.22 -73.94
C PRO A 77 -34.74 50.79 -74.79
N SER A 78 -35.12 51.66 -75.72
CA SER A 78 -36.10 51.35 -76.77
C SER A 78 -35.61 50.19 -77.63
N GLN A 79 -36.38 49.11 -77.59
CA GLN A 79 -36.80 48.25 -78.70
C GLN A 79 -36.06 48.33 -80.05
N ILE A 80 -35.65 47.13 -80.50
CA ILE A 80 -35.81 46.59 -81.86
C ILE A 80 -34.86 47.14 -82.94
N ILE A 81 -33.99 46.27 -83.46
CA ILE A 81 -33.70 46.01 -84.88
C ILE A 81 -32.74 44.79 -84.96
N LEU A 82 -32.91 43.95 -86.00
CA LEU A 82 -32.16 42.74 -86.40
C LEU A 82 -32.59 41.37 -85.82
N ASP A 83 -33.86 41.05 -86.03
CA ASP A 83 -34.32 39.67 -86.25
C ASP A 83 -33.79 39.15 -87.60
N ALA A 84 -32.56 38.63 -87.60
CA ALA A 84 -32.05 37.70 -88.63
C ALA A 84 -30.85 36.85 -88.14
N GLN A 85 -30.34 37.09 -86.92
CA GLN A 85 -29.19 36.37 -86.34
C GLN A 85 -29.58 35.44 -85.16
N LYS A 86 -30.83 35.53 -84.66
CA LYS A 86 -31.27 34.89 -83.40
C LYS A 86 -31.43 33.36 -83.43
N LYS A 87 -31.46 32.71 -84.60
CA LYS A 87 -31.60 31.24 -84.65
C LYS A 87 -30.27 30.53 -84.44
N THR A 88 -29.18 31.06 -84.99
CA THR A 88 -27.84 30.47 -84.87
C THR A 88 -27.25 30.69 -83.47
N ASP A 89 -27.47 31.87 -82.88
CA ASP A 89 -26.95 32.21 -81.54
C ASP A 89 -27.69 31.46 -80.40
N SER A 90 -28.92 30.99 -80.63
CA SER A 90 -29.72 30.26 -79.63
C SER A 90 -29.30 28.80 -79.48
N GLU A 91 -28.97 28.13 -80.59
CA GLU A 91 -28.49 26.74 -80.59
C GLU A 91 -27.07 26.64 -80.01
N GLU A 92 -26.22 27.63 -80.29
CA GLU A 92 -24.87 27.73 -79.72
C GLU A 92 -24.90 28.01 -78.20
N LEU A 93 -25.85 28.83 -77.73
CA LEU A 93 -26.09 29.06 -76.31
C LEU A 93 -26.59 27.79 -75.58
N GLU A 94 -27.52 27.05 -76.19
CA GLU A 94 -28.03 25.79 -75.63
C GLU A 94 -26.94 24.70 -75.57
N LEU A 95 -26.11 24.59 -76.61
CA LEU A 95 -24.97 23.69 -76.63
C LEU A 95 -23.91 24.07 -75.56
N GLY A 96 -23.69 25.37 -75.36
CA GLY A 96 -22.84 25.89 -74.29
C GLY A 96 -23.34 25.51 -72.89
N LEU A 97 -24.64 25.65 -72.64
CA LEU A 97 -25.26 25.26 -71.37
C LEU A 97 -25.18 23.74 -71.13
N LEU A 98 -25.37 22.92 -72.17
CA LEU A 98 -25.27 21.47 -72.06
C LEU A 98 -23.82 21.03 -71.77
N TYR A 99 -22.82 21.68 -72.37
CA TYR A 99 -21.41 21.44 -72.07
C TYR A 99 -21.06 21.84 -70.64
N ASP A 100 -21.56 22.99 -70.16
CA ASP A 100 -21.37 23.44 -68.78
C ASP A 100 -22.03 22.48 -67.77
N GLU A 101 -23.25 22.00 -68.03
CA GLU A 101 -23.93 21.00 -67.19
C GLU A 101 -23.15 19.68 -67.14
N TYR A 102 -22.61 19.24 -68.29
CA TYR A 102 -21.76 18.06 -68.36
C TYR A 102 -20.48 18.23 -67.53
N LEU A 103 -19.79 19.38 -67.65
CA LEU A 103 -18.59 19.68 -66.86
C LEU A 103 -18.92 19.79 -65.37
N GLN A 104 -20.01 20.46 -65.02
CA GLN A 104 -20.45 20.62 -63.63
C GLN A 104 -20.77 19.27 -63.00
N THR A 105 -21.46 18.39 -63.73
CA THR A 105 -21.79 17.03 -63.28
C THR A 105 -20.53 16.20 -63.06
N MET A 106 -19.58 16.24 -64.00
CA MET A 106 -18.30 15.55 -63.86
C MET A 106 -17.48 16.07 -62.67
N MET A 107 -17.43 17.39 -62.49
CA MET A 107 -16.75 18.01 -61.36
C MET A 107 -17.39 17.61 -60.02
N MET A 108 -18.73 17.60 -59.95
CA MET A 108 -19.47 17.18 -58.76
C MET A 108 -19.17 15.71 -58.40
N ASP A 109 -19.20 14.80 -59.38
CA ASP A 109 -18.88 13.39 -59.17
C ASP A 109 -17.44 13.21 -58.65
N LEU A 110 -16.46 13.90 -59.25
CA LEU A 110 -15.07 13.87 -58.78
C LEU A 110 -14.92 14.39 -57.35
N ILE A 111 -15.60 15.49 -57.00
CA ILE A 111 -15.59 16.05 -55.64
C ILE A 111 -16.21 15.05 -54.65
N MET A 112 -17.36 14.46 -55.00
CA MET A 112 -18.05 13.53 -54.13
C MET A 112 -17.22 12.27 -53.89
N LYS A 113 -16.64 11.67 -54.95
CA LYS A 113 -15.73 10.53 -54.84
C LYS A 113 -14.54 10.85 -53.94
N LYS A 114 -13.90 12.01 -54.11
CA LYS A 114 -12.79 12.46 -53.25
C LYS A 114 -13.21 12.61 -51.79
N LYS A 115 -14.39 13.20 -51.52
CA LYS A 115 -14.91 13.37 -50.15
C LYS A 115 -15.25 12.04 -49.48
N ILE A 116 -15.83 11.10 -50.22
CA ILE A 116 -16.12 9.74 -49.71
C ILE A 116 -14.81 9.03 -49.36
N LEU A 117 -13.80 9.11 -50.23
CA LEU A 117 -12.51 8.48 -49.99
C LEU A 117 -11.81 9.05 -48.75
N GLU A 118 -11.79 10.38 -48.58
CA GLU A 118 -11.20 10.99 -47.38
C GLU A 118 -11.92 10.56 -46.11
N LYS A 119 -13.26 10.50 -46.12
CA LYS A 119 -14.04 9.98 -44.98
C LYS A 119 -13.69 8.52 -44.67
N LYS A 120 -13.59 7.66 -45.69
CA LYS A 120 -13.16 6.27 -45.51
C LYS A 120 -11.77 6.19 -44.89
N ARG A 121 -10.82 7.01 -45.36
CA ARG A 121 -9.45 7.06 -44.84
C ARG A 121 -9.42 7.46 -43.36
N LEU A 122 -10.17 8.49 -42.98
CA LEU A 122 -10.28 8.93 -41.59
C LEU A 122 -10.88 7.84 -40.70
N MET A 123 -11.94 7.17 -41.16
CA MET A 123 -12.56 6.07 -40.42
C MET A 123 -11.58 4.90 -40.21
N ILE A 124 -10.85 4.50 -41.25
CA ILE A 124 -9.81 3.45 -41.15
C ILE A 124 -8.73 3.85 -40.14
N MET A 125 -8.27 5.09 -40.18
CA MET A 125 -7.25 5.59 -39.25
C MET A 125 -7.73 5.59 -37.80
N GLN A 126 -8.99 5.98 -37.55
CA GLN A 126 -9.59 5.93 -36.22
C GLN A 126 -9.76 4.48 -35.72
N MET A 127 -10.22 3.57 -36.59
CA MET A 127 -10.33 2.15 -36.23
C MET A 127 -8.97 1.54 -35.90
N ALA A 128 -7.92 1.88 -36.66
CA ALA A 128 -6.56 1.41 -36.38
C ALA A 128 -6.04 1.94 -35.04
N ALA A 129 -6.30 3.22 -34.72
CA ALA A 129 -5.93 3.80 -33.44
C ALA A 129 -6.65 3.12 -32.26
N MET A 130 -7.96 2.89 -32.38
CA MET A 130 -8.75 2.18 -31.36
C MET A 130 -8.26 0.74 -31.17
N ALA A 131 -7.95 0.02 -32.24
CA ALA A 131 -7.42 -1.34 -32.16
C ALA A 131 -6.08 -1.38 -31.39
N GLN A 132 -5.17 -0.43 -31.69
CA GLN A 132 -3.89 -0.33 -31.00
C GLN A 132 -4.07 -0.01 -29.49
N GLU A 133 -5.03 0.83 -29.13
CA GLU A 133 -5.34 1.13 -27.73
C GLU A 133 -5.87 -0.10 -26.99
N ILE A 134 -6.80 -0.85 -27.61
CA ILE A 134 -7.33 -2.12 -27.08
C ILE A 134 -6.20 -3.14 -26.83
N ASP A 135 -5.26 -3.26 -27.76
CA ASP A 135 -4.12 -4.17 -27.61
C ASP A 135 -3.22 -3.76 -26.44
N GLN A 136 -2.93 -2.46 -26.31
CA GLN A 136 -2.13 -1.94 -25.20
C GLN A 136 -2.80 -2.20 -23.85
N ASP A 137 -4.10 -1.98 -23.75
CA ASP A 137 -4.86 -2.18 -22.52
C ASP A 137 -5.00 -3.67 -22.18
N THR A 138 -5.16 -4.53 -23.19
CA THR A 138 -5.13 -5.98 -23.00
C THR A 138 -3.79 -6.44 -22.40
N GLN A 139 -2.67 -5.90 -22.91
CA GLN A 139 -1.34 -6.20 -22.34
C GLN A 139 -1.18 -5.70 -20.91
N LYS A 140 -1.69 -4.51 -20.58
CA LYS A 140 -1.70 -3.99 -19.19
C LYS A 140 -2.53 -4.90 -18.29
N LEU A 141 -3.71 -5.33 -18.76
CA LEU A 141 -4.59 -6.23 -18.01
C LEU A 141 -3.92 -7.58 -17.70
N ILE A 142 -3.24 -8.18 -18.67
CA ILE A 142 -2.49 -9.42 -18.46
C ILE A 142 -1.42 -9.23 -17.37
N LYS A 143 -0.67 -8.12 -17.40
CA LYS A 143 0.33 -7.82 -16.37
C LYS A 143 -0.29 -7.66 -14.98
N ILE A 144 -1.45 -6.99 -14.88
CA ILE A 144 -2.18 -6.82 -13.62
C ILE A 144 -2.64 -8.18 -13.09
N LYS A 145 -3.25 -9.03 -13.91
CA LYS A 145 -3.70 -10.37 -13.51
C LYS A 145 -2.56 -11.28 -13.06
N THR A 146 -1.38 -11.17 -13.68
CA THR A 146 -0.21 -11.91 -13.21
C THR A 146 0.24 -11.44 -11.83
N ARG A 147 0.33 -10.12 -11.63
CA ARG A 147 0.68 -9.56 -10.31
C ARG A 147 -0.34 -9.92 -9.22
N GLU A 148 -1.62 -9.96 -9.55
CA GLU A 148 -2.68 -10.41 -8.64
C GLU A 148 -2.43 -11.84 -8.14
N ARG A 149 -2.08 -12.76 -9.04
CA ARG A 149 -1.70 -14.13 -8.68
C ARG A 149 -0.45 -14.17 -7.81
N ASP A 150 0.55 -13.36 -8.13
CA ASP A 150 1.79 -13.28 -7.33
C ASP A 150 1.49 -12.81 -5.89
N ILE A 151 0.63 -11.80 -5.74
CA ILE A 151 0.20 -11.28 -4.42
C ILE A 151 -0.52 -12.37 -3.62
N ILE A 152 -1.41 -13.15 -4.24
CA ILE A 152 -2.11 -14.24 -3.56
C ILE A 152 -1.11 -15.29 -3.07
N ASN A 153 -0.15 -15.69 -3.91
CA ASN A 153 0.88 -16.67 -3.55
C ASN A 153 1.77 -16.17 -2.40
N LEU A 154 2.22 -14.91 -2.48
CA LEU A 154 2.99 -14.26 -1.41
C LEU A 154 2.20 -14.20 -0.09
N SER A 155 0.91 -13.89 -0.15
CA SER A 155 0.04 -13.87 1.03
C SER A 155 -0.11 -15.26 1.66
N LEU A 156 -0.18 -16.32 0.85
CA LEU A 156 -0.22 -17.69 1.34
C LEU A 156 1.10 -18.07 2.05
N ALA A 157 2.25 -17.77 1.43
CA ALA A 157 3.56 -18.01 2.02
C ALA A 157 3.74 -17.23 3.34
N GLN A 158 3.26 -15.99 3.41
CA GLN A 158 3.29 -15.19 4.64
C GLN A 158 2.47 -15.84 5.76
N LYS A 159 1.24 -16.31 5.46
CA LYS A 159 0.40 -17.00 6.46
C LYS A 159 1.08 -18.25 6.99
N GLU A 160 1.76 -19.02 6.15
CA GLU A 160 2.51 -20.19 6.58
C GLU A 160 3.70 -19.80 7.49
N ALA A 161 4.46 -18.77 7.11
CA ALA A 161 5.54 -18.25 7.94
C ALA A 161 5.05 -17.77 9.32
N ASP A 162 3.90 -17.10 9.38
CA ASP A 162 3.29 -16.65 10.65
C ASP A 162 2.92 -17.84 11.55
N VAL A 163 2.36 -18.92 10.99
CA VAL A 163 2.06 -20.15 11.74
C VAL A 163 3.34 -20.78 12.29
N GLN A 164 4.38 -20.86 11.47
CA GLN A 164 5.68 -21.39 11.91
C GLN A 164 6.31 -20.53 13.02
N LEU A 165 6.20 -19.19 12.92
CA LEU A 165 6.71 -18.27 13.93
C LEU A 165 6.01 -18.44 15.28
N ILE A 166 4.68 -18.62 15.26
CA ILE A 166 3.90 -18.90 16.48
C ILE A 166 4.36 -20.21 17.12
N ALA A 167 4.53 -21.27 16.32
CA ALA A 167 5.01 -22.55 16.82
C ALA A 167 6.42 -22.44 17.43
N MET A 168 7.33 -21.73 16.76
CA MET A 168 8.69 -21.52 17.25
C MET A 168 8.71 -20.70 18.54
N THR A 169 7.89 -19.65 18.64
CA THR A 169 7.77 -18.83 19.85
C THR A 169 7.27 -19.68 21.04
N LYS A 170 6.26 -20.53 20.81
CA LYS A 170 5.77 -21.46 21.84
C LYS A 170 6.86 -22.42 22.30
N TYR A 171 7.63 -22.96 21.36
CA TYR A 171 8.76 -23.83 21.69
C TYR A 171 9.81 -23.10 22.54
N THR A 172 10.21 -21.88 22.14
CA THR A 172 11.17 -21.07 22.90
C THR A 172 10.70 -20.80 24.32
N VAL A 173 9.43 -20.40 24.51
CA VAL A 173 8.85 -20.18 25.84
C VAL A 173 8.91 -21.45 26.69
N ASN A 174 8.54 -22.60 26.13
CA ASN A 174 8.61 -23.88 26.83
C ASN A 174 10.04 -24.23 27.25
N THR A 175 11.03 -24.01 26.37
CA THR A 175 12.44 -24.25 26.70
C THR A 175 12.95 -23.32 27.78
N ALA A 176 12.56 -22.04 27.77
CA ALA A 176 12.92 -21.06 28.79
C ALA A 176 12.34 -21.46 30.17
N ASN A 177 11.08 -21.88 30.21
CA ASN A 177 10.44 -22.37 31.43
C ASN A 177 11.13 -23.62 31.98
N LEU A 178 11.49 -24.57 31.10
CA LEU A 178 12.21 -25.78 31.51
C LEU A 178 13.60 -25.45 32.08
N ILE A 179 14.35 -24.56 31.42
CA ILE A 179 15.65 -24.10 31.91
C ILE A 179 15.50 -23.40 33.27
N GLY A 180 14.48 -22.55 33.42
CA GLY A 180 14.17 -21.88 34.69
C GLY A 180 13.92 -22.87 35.82
N SER A 181 13.01 -23.84 35.61
CA SER A 181 12.68 -24.86 36.62
C SER A 181 13.88 -25.72 37.03
N LYS A 182 14.75 -26.09 36.06
CA LYS A 182 16.00 -26.81 36.36
C LYS A 182 16.99 -25.92 37.11
N GLY A 183 17.08 -24.65 36.75
CA GLY A 183 17.91 -23.68 37.46
C GLY A 183 17.54 -23.58 38.94
N GLU A 184 16.25 -23.45 39.25
CA GLU A 184 15.75 -23.44 40.63
C GLU A 184 16.10 -24.73 41.38
N MET A 185 15.96 -25.89 40.74
CA MET A 185 16.37 -27.18 41.31
C MET A 185 17.86 -27.22 41.62
N TYR A 186 18.73 -26.77 40.70
CA TYR A 186 20.18 -26.70 40.94
C TYR A 186 20.51 -25.76 42.10
N CYS A 187 19.84 -24.61 42.21
CA CYS A 187 20.01 -23.69 43.34
C CYS A 187 19.63 -24.35 44.66
N ALA A 188 18.51 -25.08 44.71
CA ALA A 188 18.07 -25.81 45.90
C ALA A 188 19.07 -26.91 46.32
N VAL A 189 19.56 -27.70 45.36
CA VAL A 189 20.58 -28.73 45.61
C VAL A 189 21.87 -28.11 46.12
N ASN A 190 22.34 -27.02 45.51
CA ASN A 190 23.55 -26.33 45.93
C ASN A 190 23.43 -25.74 47.34
N ALA A 191 22.28 -25.18 47.70
CA ALA A 191 22.00 -24.72 49.06
C ALA A 191 22.03 -25.89 50.06
N GLY A 192 21.42 -27.03 49.71
CA GLY A 192 21.47 -28.24 50.53
C GLY A 192 22.89 -28.78 50.73
N LEU A 193 23.72 -28.79 49.68
CA LEU A 193 25.12 -29.19 49.76
C LEU A 193 25.93 -28.24 50.65
N LYS A 194 25.71 -26.93 50.54
CA LYS A 194 26.38 -25.95 51.40
C LYS A 194 26.05 -26.19 52.88
N ASN A 195 24.77 -26.36 53.21
CA ASN A 195 24.34 -26.66 54.57
C ASN A 195 24.94 -27.98 55.08
N PHE A 196 25.03 -29.00 54.21
CA PHE A 196 25.66 -30.27 54.54
C PHE A 196 27.16 -30.10 54.84
N THR A 197 27.90 -29.35 54.03
CA THR A 197 29.32 -29.04 54.28
C THR A 197 29.52 -28.32 55.61
N GLU A 198 28.72 -27.30 55.91
CA GLU A 198 28.77 -26.57 57.19
C GLU A 198 28.52 -27.53 58.37
N THR A 199 27.53 -28.42 58.25
CA THR A 199 27.24 -29.44 59.28
C THR A 199 28.41 -30.41 59.46
N CYS A 200 29.06 -30.85 58.38
CA CYS A 200 30.24 -31.71 58.45
C CYS A 200 31.41 -31.02 59.18
N ASP A 201 31.63 -29.73 58.91
CA ASP A 201 32.67 -28.94 59.59
C ASP A 201 32.37 -28.79 61.10
N GLU A 202 31.10 -28.59 61.47
CA GLU A 202 30.66 -28.57 62.88
C GLU A 202 30.90 -29.91 63.58
N ILE A 203 30.50 -31.03 62.95
CA ILE A 203 30.73 -32.38 63.48
C ILE A 203 32.22 -32.63 63.70
N LYS A 204 33.06 -32.25 62.73
CA LYS A 204 34.51 -32.40 62.82
C LYS A 204 35.10 -31.58 63.98
N ASN A 205 34.59 -30.38 64.20
CA ASN A 205 34.99 -29.54 65.34
C ASN A 205 34.57 -30.16 66.68
N LEU A 206 33.35 -30.70 66.77
CA LEU A 206 32.86 -31.40 67.96
C LEU A 206 33.68 -32.66 68.26
N GLN A 207 34.03 -33.45 67.23
CA GLN A 207 34.90 -34.62 67.37
C GLN A 207 36.26 -34.23 67.97
N LYS A 208 36.87 -33.16 67.47
CA LYS A 208 38.14 -32.65 68.00
C LYS A 208 38.03 -32.25 69.48
N LYS A 209 36.96 -31.55 69.86
CA LYS A 209 36.71 -31.15 71.26
C LYS A 209 36.51 -32.36 72.17
N LEU A 210 35.79 -33.38 71.70
CA LEU A 210 35.58 -34.62 72.46
C LEU A 210 36.90 -35.36 72.67
N GLU A 211 37.73 -35.47 71.65
CA GLU A 211 39.05 -36.11 71.71
C GLU A 211 39.97 -35.40 72.72
N GLU A 212 40.00 -34.06 72.71
CA GLU A 212 40.74 -33.26 73.68
C GLU A 212 40.23 -33.48 75.12
N ALA A 213 38.91 -33.50 75.33
CA ALA A 213 38.31 -33.74 76.63
C ALA A 213 38.64 -35.15 77.18
N LEU A 214 38.62 -36.17 76.32
CA LEU A 214 39.00 -37.53 76.68
C LEU A 214 40.48 -37.63 77.08
N CYS A 215 41.37 -36.97 76.32
CA CYS A 215 42.80 -36.91 76.65
C CYS A 215 43.03 -36.24 78.02
N ASN A 216 42.36 -35.11 78.28
CA ASN A 216 42.44 -34.42 79.56
C ASN A 216 41.94 -35.29 80.73
N LEU A 217 40.83 -36.03 80.54
CA LEU A 217 40.31 -36.94 81.55
C LEU A 217 41.27 -38.09 81.85
N GLN A 218 41.88 -38.69 80.82
CA GLN A 218 42.91 -39.73 80.98
C GLN A 218 44.10 -39.24 81.80
N VAL A 219 44.61 -38.03 81.51
CA VAL A 219 45.69 -37.40 82.29
C VAL A 219 45.29 -37.20 83.75
N LEU A 220 44.06 -36.73 84.01
CA LEU A 220 43.55 -36.54 85.38
C LEU A 220 43.48 -37.87 86.15
N MET A 221 42.97 -38.93 85.51
CA MET A 221 42.90 -40.26 86.11
C MET A 221 44.29 -40.81 86.46
N LEU A 222 45.27 -40.69 85.55
CA LEU A 222 46.65 -41.12 85.79
C LEU A 222 47.29 -40.34 86.95
N LYS A 223 47.06 -39.01 87.01
CA LYS A 223 47.55 -38.17 88.10
C LYS A 223 46.97 -38.59 89.44
N ASN A 224 45.66 -38.86 89.51
CA ASN A 224 45.00 -39.33 90.72
C ASN A 224 45.48 -40.72 91.15
N ALA A 225 45.66 -41.65 90.21
CA ALA A 225 46.20 -42.98 90.50
C ALA A 225 47.63 -42.91 91.07
N SER A 226 48.48 -42.05 90.49
CA SER A 226 49.85 -41.80 90.96
C SER A 226 49.87 -41.21 92.38
N LEU A 227 49.00 -40.25 92.68
CA LEU A 227 48.82 -39.69 94.04
C LEU A 227 48.40 -40.75 95.05
N SER A 228 47.48 -41.65 94.68
CA SER A 228 47.01 -42.72 95.57
C SER A 228 48.13 -43.70 95.93
N LEU A 229 48.98 -44.04 94.96
CA LEU A 229 50.15 -44.92 95.18
C LEU A 229 51.23 -44.27 96.06
N ALA A 230 51.44 -42.96 95.95
CA ALA A 230 52.46 -42.26 96.74
C ALA A 230 52.12 -42.12 98.24
N CYS A 231 50.85 -42.26 98.63
CA CYS A 231 50.41 -42.14 100.02
C CYS A 231 50.54 -43.45 100.82
N ASP A 232 50.59 -44.61 100.16
CA ASP A 232 50.65 -45.92 100.84
C ASP A 232 52.05 -46.26 101.40
N ASP A 233 53.10 -45.51 101.05
CA ASP A 233 54.49 -45.69 101.52
C ASP A 233 54.83 -44.91 102.82
N SER A 234 53.84 -44.38 103.54
CA SER A 234 54.04 -43.53 104.73
C SER A 234 53.54 -44.09 106.08
N GLY A 235 53.33 -45.41 106.15
CA GLY A 235 53.12 -46.16 107.41
C GLY A 235 54.27 -47.12 107.69
#